data_AF-M0EG75-F1
#
_entry.id   AF-M0EG75-F1
#
_cell.length_a   1.000
_cell.length_b   1.000
_cell.length_c   1.000
_cell.angle_alpha   90.00
_cell.angle_beta   90.00
_cell.angle_gamma   90.00
#
_symmetry.space_group_name_H-M   'P 1'
#
loop_
_entity.id
_entity.type
_entity.pdbx_description
1 polymer ?
#
loop_
_entity_poly.entity_id
_entity_poly.type
_entity_poly.pdbx_seq_one_letter_code
_entity_poly.pdbx_strand_id
1 'polypeptide(L)'
;MCIACGDSVLREDAREYDKEGDRWNRRDKEFEYLCADCDDEISHQPRDGLESLILSIESDGLSTEEFLDRYAEAVADDADDRTGEGGAGSRSDRGPSDRTRSDRDRDR
;
A
#
# COMPACT_ATOMS: atom_id res chain seq x y z
N MET A 1 -16.85 3.15 8.00
CA MET A 1 -16.05 2.81 9.20
C MET A 1 -14.66 2.47 8.72
N CYS A 2 -13.63 3.06 9.32
CA CYS A 2 -12.25 2.69 9.07
C CYS A 2 -12.01 1.26 9.57
N ILE A 3 -11.46 0.37 8.74
CA ILE A 3 -11.20 -1.02 9.14
C ILE A 3 -10.04 -1.16 10.14
N ALA A 4 -9.18 -0.15 10.27
CA ALA A 4 -8.03 -0.16 11.17
C ALA A 4 -8.37 0.40 12.57
N CYS A 5 -8.83 1.65 12.65
CA CYS A 5 -9.14 2.30 13.93
C CYS A 5 -10.60 2.16 14.37
N GLY A 6 -11.50 1.77 13.48
CA GLY A 6 -12.94 1.68 13.76
C GLY A 6 -13.70 3.01 13.69
N ASP A 7 -13.05 4.14 13.38
CA ASP A 7 -13.74 5.43 13.34
C ASP A 7 -14.71 5.57 12.16
N SER A 8 -15.78 6.34 12.35
CA SER A 8 -16.67 6.72 11.27
C SER A 8 -16.03 7.81 10.42
N VAL A 9 -15.61 7.46 9.20
CA VAL A 9 -15.10 8.39 8.18
C VAL A 9 -16.16 8.64 7.10
N LEU A 10 -16.20 9.89 6.63
CA LEU A 10 -17.01 10.26 5.45
C LEU A 10 -16.47 9.52 4.23
N ARG A 11 -17.37 9.12 3.32
CA ARG A 11 -16.99 8.38 2.11
C ARG A 11 -16.02 9.16 1.23
N GLU A 12 -16.13 10.48 1.20
CA GLU A 12 -15.26 11.36 0.39
C GLU A 12 -13.83 11.48 0.94
N ASP A 13 -13.67 11.30 2.26
CA ASP A 13 -12.38 11.37 2.95
C ASP A 13 -11.74 9.98 3.15
N ALA A 14 -12.50 8.91 2.90
CA ALA A 14 -12.05 7.55 3.06
C ALA A 14 -11.21 7.07 1.87
N ARG A 15 -10.17 6.29 2.17
CA ARG A 15 -9.32 5.59 1.20
C ARG A 15 -9.88 4.20 0.96
N GLU A 16 -10.02 3.83 -0.30
CA GLU A 16 -10.51 2.51 -0.70
C GLU A 16 -9.37 1.49 -0.60
N TYR A 17 -9.58 0.47 0.20
CA TYR A 17 -8.68 -0.65 0.38
C TYR A 17 -9.25 -1.89 -0.32
N ASP A 18 -8.46 -2.50 -1.20
CA ASP A 18 -8.76 -3.81 -1.79
C ASP A 18 -7.90 -4.86 -1.09
N LYS A 19 -8.53 -5.70 -0.27
CA LYS A 19 -7.84 -6.75 0.47
C LYS A 19 -7.16 -7.79 -0.40
N GLU A 20 -7.61 -7.96 -1.65
CA GLU A 20 -7.03 -8.92 -2.59
C GLU A 20 -5.92 -8.28 -3.44
N GLY A 21 -5.61 -6.99 -3.24
CA GLY A 21 -4.53 -6.28 -3.96
C GLY A 21 -4.80 -5.99 -5.44
N ASP A 22 -5.86 -6.53 -6.04
CA ASP A 22 -6.20 -6.35 -7.46
C ASP A 22 -7.25 -5.26 -7.69
N ARG A 23 -6.81 -4.00 -7.59
CA ARG A 23 -7.67 -2.83 -7.79
C ARG A 23 -8.28 -2.74 -9.19
N TRP A 24 -7.72 -3.38 -10.23
CA TRP A 24 -8.16 -3.13 -11.61
C TRP A 24 -8.86 -4.31 -12.33
N ASN A 25 -8.52 -5.57 -12.05
CA ASN A 25 -8.92 -6.67 -12.95
C ASN A 25 -10.17 -7.48 -12.52
N ARG A 26 -10.52 -7.49 -11.23
CA ARG A 26 -11.77 -8.14 -10.75
C ARG A 26 -13.06 -7.38 -11.12
N ARG A 27 -14.21 -8.06 -11.19
CA ARG A 27 -15.52 -7.43 -11.50
C ARG A 27 -16.40 -7.21 -10.27
N ASP A 28 -16.39 -8.16 -9.35
CA ASP A 28 -17.22 -8.14 -8.14
C ASP A 28 -16.37 -7.74 -6.92
N LYS A 29 -15.86 -6.50 -6.94
CA LYS A 29 -15.01 -5.97 -5.86
C LYS A 29 -15.86 -5.27 -4.82
N GLU A 30 -15.66 -5.64 -3.57
CA GLU A 30 -16.11 -4.86 -2.43
C GLU A 30 -14.89 -4.17 -1.83
N PHE A 31 -14.89 -2.84 -1.84
CA PHE A 31 -13.83 -2.07 -1.20
C PHE A 31 -14.11 -1.92 0.29
N GLU A 32 -13.05 -2.08 1.07
CA GLU A 32 -13.01 -1.66 2.46
C GLU A 32 -12.49 -0.22 2.56
N TYR A 33 -12.62 0.41 3.72
CA TYR A 33 -12.32 1.83 3.86
C TYR A 33 -11.36 2.08 5.00
N LEU A 34 -10.37 2.95 4.76
CA LEU A 34 -9.44 3.48 5.75
C LEU A 34 -9.61 5.00 5.86
N CYS A 35 -9.36 5.56 7.05
CA CYS A 35 -9.13 7.01 7.14
C CYS A 35 -7.75 7.35 6.56
N ALA A 36 -7.52 8.61 6.21
CA ALA A 36 -6.24 9.06 5.64
C ALA A 36 -5.05 8.71 6.55
N ASP A 37 -5.18 8.92 7.86
CA ASP A 37 -4.10 8.64 8.80
C ASP A 37 -3.73 7.14 8.84
N CYS A 38 -4.73 6.24 8.89
CA CYS A 38 -4.46 4.79 8.88
C CYS A 38 -3.97 4.29 7.52
N ASP A 39 -4.41 4.89 6.41
CA ASP A 39 -3.91 4.57 5.07
C ASP A 39 -2.42 4.94 4.95
N ASP A 40 -2.02 6.09 5.49
CA ASP A 40 -0.61 6.54 5.45
C ASP A 40 0.32 5.65 6.29
N GLU A 41 -0.19 4.94 7.30
CA GLU A 41 0.61 4.05 8.17
C GLU A 41 0.80 2.63 7.61
N ILE A 42 -0.01 2.20 6.62
CA ILE A 42 0.08 0.84 6.09
C ILE A 42 1.12 0.71 4.97
N SER A 43 1.64 -0.51 4.81
CA SER A 43 2.48 -0.85 3.67
C SER A 43 1.65 -1.01 2.41
N HIS A 44 2.00 -0.23 1.38
CA HIS A 44 1.42 -0.29 0.03
C HIS A 44 2.19 -1.21 -0.91
N GLN A 45 3.16 -1.98 -0.39
CA GLN A 45 3.91 -2.92 -1.21
C GLN A 45 2.99 -4.04 -1.70
N PRO A 46 3.11 -4.46 -2.98
CA PRO A 46 2.34 -5.57 -3.50
C PRO A 46 2.65 -6.84 -2.68
N ARG A 47 1.61 -7.63 -2.40
CA ARG A 47 1.72 -8.89 -1.65
C ARG A 47 1.91 -10.12 -2.55
N ASP A 48 1.89 -9.94 -3.86
CA ASP A 48 2.04 -11.03 -4.82
C ASP A 48 3.38 -11.76 -4.61
N GLY A 49 3.32 -13.08 -4.46
CA GLY A 49 4.49 -13.93 -4.22
C GLY A 49 5.07 -13.86 -2.81
N LEU A 50 4.60 -12.96 -1.93
CA LEU A 50 5.13 -12.79 -0.58
C LEU A 50 5.01 -14.08 0.25
N GLU A 51 3.86 -14.75 0.21
CA GLU A 51 3.65 -16.00 0.94
C GLU A 51 4.60 -17.10 0.46
N SER A 52 4.74 -17.24 -0.86
CA SER A 52 5.67 -18.23 -1.44
C SER A 52 7.12 -17.95 -1.08
N LEU A 53 7.51 -16.67 -1.05
CA LEU A 53 8.83 -16.23 -0.59
C LEU A 53 9.05 -16.54 0.90
N ILE A 54 8.08 -16.22 1.76
CA ILE A 54 8.16 -16.51 3.19
C ILE A 54 8.30 -18.01 3.42
N LEU A 55 7.50 -18.84 2.75
CA LEU A 55 7.57 -20.30 2.85
C LEU A 55 8.88 -20.89 2.33
N SER A 56 9.60 -20.20 1.43
CA SER A 56 10.90 -20.68 0.93
C SER A 56 12.05 -20.39 1.89
N ILE A 57 11.93 -19.35 2.73
CA ILE A 57 12.95 -18.95 3.71
C ILE A 57 12.65 -19.48 5.12
N GLU A 58 11.38 -19.71 5.45
CA GLU A 58 10.94 -20.15 6.78
C GLU A 58 11.38 -21.59 7.05
N SER A 59 11.78 -21.85 8.29
CA SER A 59 12.17 -23.17 8.76
C SER A 59 11.91 -23.28 10.27
N ASP A 60 11.62 -24.50 10.73
CA ASP A 60 11.40 -24.78 12.15
C ASP A 60 12.65 -24.41 12.97
N GLY A 61 12.44 -23.64 14.04
CA GLY A 61 13.49 -23.29 14.99
C GLY A 61 14.39 -22.11 14.60
N LEU A 62 14.06 -21.38 13.53
CA LEU A 62 14.75 -20.12 13.21
C LEU A 62 14.50 -19.05 14.26
N SER A 63 15.55 -18.32 14.62
CA SER A 63 15.38 -17.07 15.35
C SER A 63 14.81 -15.98 14.43
N THR A 64 14.20 -14.96 15.03
CA THR A 64 13.68 -13.80 14.30
C THR A 64 14.77 -13.10 13.50
N GLU A 65 15.98 -12.97 14.05
CA GLU A 65 17.11 -12.31 13.37
C GLU A 65 17.53 -13.09 12.12
N GLU A 66 17.70 -14.41 12.24
CA GLU A 66 18.05 -15.27 11.10
C GLU A 66 16.96 -15.30 10.02
N PHE A 67 15.68 -15.20 10.40
CA PHE A 67 14.59 -15.08 9.44
C PHE A 67 14.66 -13.76 8.67
N LEU A 68 14.88 -12.65 9.39
CA LEU A 68 14.95 -11.31 8.78
C LEU A 68 16.16 -11.16 7.84
N ASP A 69 17.31 -11.74 8.20
CA ASP A 69 18.49 -11.73 7.35
C ASP A 69 18.23 -12.47 6.03
N ARG A 70 17.67 -13.69 6.09
CA ARG A 70 17.31 -14.45 4.88
C ARG A 70 16.26 -13.75 4.03
N TYR A 71 15.26 -13.12 4.66
CA TYR A 71 14.26 -12.34 3.95
C TYR A 71 14.90 -11.15 3.22
N ALA A 72 15.78 -10.41 3.90
CA ALA A 72 16.46 -9.25 3.31
C ALA A 72 17.35 -9.64 2.12
N GLU A 73 18.06 -10.76 2.22
CA GLU A 73 18.85 -11.33 1.12
C GLU A 73 17.96 -11.71 -0.07
N ALA A 74 16.90 -12.48 0.17
CA ALA A 74 16.01 -12.95 -0.88
C ALA A 74 15.28 -11.82 -1.63
N VAL A 75 14.90 -10.74 -0.92
CA VAL A 75 14.29 -9.55 -1.54
C VAL A 75 15.32 -8.73 -2.33
N ALA A 76 16.57 -8.66 -1.87
CA ALA A 76 17.62 -7.95 -2.59
C ALA A 76 17.97 -8.66 -3.92
N ASP A 77 18.05 -9.98 -3.91
CA ASP A 77 18.30 -10.79 -5.10
C ASP A 77 17.18 -10.66 -6.15
N ASP A 78 15.91 -10.70 -5.72
CA ASP A 78 14.76 -10.52 -6.62
C ASP A 78 14.69 -9.10 -7.22
N ALA A 79 15.13 -8.08 -6.46
CA ALA A 79 15.23 -6.72 -6.98
C ALA A 79 16.33 -6.58 -8.04
N ASP A 80 17.46 -7.25 -7.88
CA ASP A 80 18.56 -7.25 -8.86
C ASP A 80 18.11 -7.93 -10.17
N ASP A 81 17.38 -9.06 -10.07
CA ASP A 81 16.79 -9.78 -11.22
C ASP A 81 15.80 -8.90 -12.02
N ARG A 82 14.92 -8.15 -11.33
CA ARG A 82 13.97 -7.22 -11.97
C ARG A 82 14.62 -6.02 -12.64
N THR A 83 15.83 -5.63 -12.24
CA THR A 83 16.59 -4.57 -12.91
C THR A 83 17.34 -5.05 -14.16
N GLY A 84 17.34 -6.36 -14.43
CA GLY A 84 17.98 -6.98 -15.59
C GLY A 84 17.25 -6.76 -16.92
N GLU A 85 15.92 -6.64 -16.95
CA GLU A 85 15.16 -6.46 -18.21
C GLU A 85 13.92 -5.56 -18.06
N GLY A 86 14.08 -4.27 -18.42
CA GLY A 86 13.07 -3.44 -19.09
C GLY A 86 11.74 -3.10 -18.40
N GLY A 87 11.63 -1.91 -17.82
CA GLY A 87 10.32 -1.35 -17.42
C GLY A 87 10.34 0.12 -17.02
N ALA A 88 10.37 1.03 -18.00
CA ALA A 88 10.27 2.47 -17.80
C ALA A 88 8.88 2.88 -17.28
N GLY A 89 8.72 2.95 -15.96
CA GLY A 89 7.57 3.60 -15.33
C GLY A 89 7.76 5.13 -15.31
N SER A 90 7.04 5.84 -16.19
CA SER A 90 6.96 7.31 -16.18
C SER A 90 6.49 7.81 -14.81
N ARG A 91 7.35 8.58 -14.14
CA ARG A 91 7.00 9.34 -12.94
C ARG A 91 6.01 10.42 -13.36
N SER A 92 4.74 10.26 -13.04
CA SER A 92 3.74 11.31 -13.25
C SER A 92 3.87 12.36 -12.14
N ASP A 93 4.22 13.57 -12.57
CA ASP A 93 4.33 14.77 -11.76
C ASP A 93 3.02 15.05 -10.99
N ARG A 94 3.04 14.83 -9.67
CA ARG A 94 1.97 15.26 -8.77
C ARG A 94 2.31 16.66 -8.26
N GLY A 95 1.75 17.67 -8.91
CA GLY A 95 1.85 19.06 -8.48
C GLY A 95 1.14 19.32 -7.12
N PRO A 96 1.56 20.32 -6.34
CA PRO A 96 0.99 20.60 -5.02
C PRO A 96 -0.47 21.07 -5.15
N SER A 97 -1.37 20.50 -4.36
CA SER A 97 -2.76 20.93 -4.29
C SER A 97 -2.89 22.21 -3.45
N ASP A 98 -3.15 23.33 -4.14
CA ASP A 98 -3.52 24.62 -3.57
C ASP A 98 -4.81 24.51 -2.73
N ARG A 99 -4.66 24.43 -1.40
CA ARG A 99 -5.75 24.65 -0.45
C ARG A 99 -5.92 26.15 -0.19
N THR A 100 -6.53 26.88 -1.14
CA THR A 100 -6.99 28.25 -0.85
C THR A 100 -8.43 28.21 -0.34
N ARG A 101 -8.57 28.33 0.99
CA ARG A 101 -9.82 28.68 1.67
C ARG A 101 -10.35 29.99 1.06
N SER A 102 -11.52 29.94 0.47
CA SER A 102 -12.22 31.15 0.03
C SER A 102 -13.15 31.60 1.16
N ASP A 103 -12.64 32.48 2.02
CA ASP A 103 -13.47 33.33 2.86
C ASP A 103 -14.40 34.15 1.93
N ARG A 104 -15.70 33.87 2.00
CA ARG A 104 -16.73 34.73 1.42
C ARG A 104 -17.36 35.53 2.55
N ASP A 105 -16.76 36.69 2.80
CA ASP A 105 -17.50 37.88 3.20
C ASP A 105 -18.67 38.09 2.24
N ARG A 106 -19.88 38.18 2.79
CA ARG A 106 -21.02 38.74 2.06
C ARG A 106 -21.91 39.50 3.02
N ASP A 107 -21.49 40.72 3.34
CA ASP A 107 -22.38 41.79 3.75
C ASP A 107 -23.48 42.01 2.71
N ARG A 108 -24.73 41.82 3.13
CA ARG A 108 -25.89 42.70 2.82
C ARG A 108 -27.09 42.35 3.69
#